data_AF-E1JTE6-F1
#
_entry.id   AF-E1JTE6-F1
#
_cell.length_a   1.000
_cell.length_b   1.000
_cell.length_c   1.000
_cell.angle_alpha   90.00
_cell.angle_beta   90.00
_cell.angle_gamma   90.00
#
_symmetry.space_group_name_H-M   'P 1'
#
loop_
_entity.id
_entity.type
_entity.pdbx_description
1 polymer ?
#
loop_
_entity_poly.entity_id
_entity_poly.type
_entity_poly.pdbx_seq_one_letter_code
_entity_poly.pdbx_strand_id
1 'polypeptide(L)'
;MSRMGQDVIDIGLTRVGQQYVFGAVVPLDNPGWKGPWDCAEFASWCAYQAYGLIFGAGGATRPAKAEPYSGYWHAEAKKSGHVVSWQEALHIPGAALIRAPATGRPGHVAFAVGDGERTLEARGAAFGINIFTGAASRPWTIGCLLPGVDYGTERLAGLTSGSRPRATSLPDIFLWFKTSPIKGAAVVALQKALLGQGLDPGPIDGAFGPMTHAAVLSFQLMRGIEVDGVVGPATARALGLPFPLAEGVEDVRLFNEVVKPKGPCPLTFPPSPDGFDAIAGITQSGKTFSATTASGEKFIIGSITTYTDDMHRTGLFQGNAAIKDSLRFGVYRGRDFVSDFGPWAHFIEPTLLAEGEARFATLNTYDRAAFTFGAPQLAAHTPGRNFVAYFRQLLALPLADRHFPELALRPNSDGKITIHLQSDTGPVDLEEVVMVTRPNGVKEPQLAKLMAYCNTSPTAVDEVELLVAARLMNWLRLDPRAKQLQIAVFLAQAKENLEQAKTKVPGLVGSDWETALWIMDILHQGRGTYAEMRAALASANPKEALRRIGLSRYRTRIVTIAKAVAGLKASGLLDGFTV
;
A
#
# COMPACT_ATOMS: atom_id res chain seq x y z
N MET A 1 8.90 -20.55 -48.14
CA MET A 1 10.16 -19.91 -47.73
C MET A 1 10.58 -20.55 -46.42
N SER A 2 11.88 -20.82 -46.23
CA SER A 2 12.37 -21.30 -44.93
C SER A 2 12.12 -20.22 -43.88
N ARG A 3 11.63 -20.60 -42.69
CA ARG A 3 11.42 -19.67 -41.56
C ARG A 3 12.70 -19.63 -40.76
N MET A 4 13.57 -18.67 -41.02
CA MET A 4 14.89 -18.60 -40.37
C MET A 4 14.83 -17.71 -39.13
N GLY A 5 15.60 -18.04 -38.09
CA GLY A 5 15.71 -17.21 -36.89
C GLY A 5 16.05 -15.73 -37.18
N GLN A 6 16.80 -15.47 -38.25
CA GLN A 6 17.13 -14.11 -38.70
C GLN A 6 15.89 -13.27 -39.07
N ASP A 7 14.80 -13.89 -39.54
CA ASP A 7 13.63 -13.17 -40.05
C ASP A 7 12.98 -12.29 -38.96
N VAL A 8 12.96 -12.77 -37.71
CA VAL A 8 12.39 -11.99 -36.58
C VAL A 8 13.23 -10.76 -36.25
N ILE A 9 14.55 -10.84 -36.44
CA ILE A 9 15.47 -9.71 -36.27
C ILE A 9 15.20 -8.70 -37.37
N ASP A 10 15.16 -9.15 -38.63
CA ASP A 10 14.96 -8.29 -39.79
C ASP A 10 13.63 -7.52 -39.71
N ILE A 11 12.56 -8.20 -39.27
CA ILE A 11 11.26 -7.56 -38.98
C ILE A 11 11.40 -6.51 -37.89
N GLY A 12 12.01 -6.85 -36.76
CA GLY A 12 12.12 -5.91 -35.63
C GLY A 12 13.03 -4.71 -35.92
N LEU A 13 14.05 -4.88 -36.78
CA LEU A 13 14.92 -3.80 -37.24
C LEU A 13 14.13 -2.70 -37.96
N THR A 14 13.04 -3.04 -38.64
CA THR A 14 12.15 -2.05 -39.30
C THR A 14 11.42 -1.12 -38.31
N ARG A 15 11.53 -1.37 -37.01
CA ARG A 15 10.88 -0.61 -35.92
C ARG A 15 11.88 0.09 -35.00
N VAL A 16 13.18 -0.04 -35.23
CA VAL A 16 14.21 0.65 -34.44
C VAL A 16 13.97 2.17 -34.47
N GLY A 17 14.11 2.80 -33.32
CA GLY A 17 13.84 4.23 -33.10
C GLY A 17 12.38 4.56 -32.75
N GLN A 18 11.46 3.59 -32.80
CA GLN A 18 10.07 3.83 -32.40
C GLN A 18 9.87 3.81 -30.89
N GLN A 19 8.80 4.46 -30.43
CA GLN A 19 8.57 4.76 -29.02
C GLN A 19 8.15 3.54 -28.19
N TYR A 20 8.66 3.47 -26.96
CA TYR A 20 8.24 2.51 -25.95
C TYR A 20 7.26 3.15 -24.96
N VAL A 21 6.18 2.44 -24.63
CA VAL A 21 5.28 2.75 -23.53
C VAL A 21 5.02 1.46 -22.75
N PHE A 22 5.26 1.50 -21.44
CA PHE A 22 5.04 0.35 -20.57
C PHE A 22 3.55 -0.01 -20.56
N GLY A 23 3.21 -1.26 -20.91
CA GLY A 23 1.83 -1.73 -21.02
C GLY A 23 1.08 -1.22 -22.26
N ALA A 24 1.80 -0.89 -23.33
CA ALA A 24 1.18 -0.69 -24.64
C ALA A 24 0.42 -1.95 -25.08
N VAL A 25 -0.57 -1.81 -25.95
CA VAL A 25 -1.31 -2.95 -26.53
C VAL A 25 -1.14 -2.90 -28.04
N VAL A 26 -0.72 -4.01 -28.65
CA VAL A 26 -0.39 -4.05 -30.08
C VAL A 26 -1.24 -5.08 -30.81
N PRO A 27 -2.03 -4.69 -31.83
CA PRO A 27 -2.70 -5.65 -32.69
C PRO A 27 -1.66 -6.40 -33.54
N LEU A 28 -1.45 -7.69 -33.25
CA LEU A 28 -0.36 -8.47 -33.86
C LEU A 28 -0.48 -8.59 -35.38
N ASP A 29 -1.70 -8.57 -35.91
CA ASP A 29 -2.02 -8.68 -37.34
C ASP A 29 -1.93 -7.35 -38.11
N ASN A 30 -1.53 -6.26 -37.46
CA ASN A 30 -1.31 -4.99 -38.13
C ASN A 30 0.18 -4.83 -38.53
N PRO A 31 0.57 -5.13 -39.79
CA PRO A 31 1.95 -4.94 -40.25
C PRO A 31 2.37 -3.47 -40.27
N GLY A 32 1.41 -2.54 -40.33
CA GLY A 32 1.64 -1.09 -40.40
C GLY A 32 1.75 -0.39 -39.04
N TRP A 33 1.70 -1.13 -37.91
CA TRP A 33 1.78 -0.54 -36.58
C TRP A 33 3.12 0.18 -36.37
N LYS A 34 3.07 1.40 -35.81
CA LYS A 34 4.24 2.27 -35.57
C LYS A 34 4.48 2.58 -34.09
N GLY A 35 3.87 1.78 -33.22
CA GLY A 35 3.93 1.96 -31.77
C GLY A 35 2.73 2.72 -31.18
N PRO A 36 2.73 2.96 -29.87
CA PRO A 36 3.84 2.65 -28.96
C PRO A 36 4.00 1.14 -28.71
N TRP A 37 5.17 0.76 -28.22
CA TRP A 37 5.57 -0.64 -28.01
C TRP A 37 5.84 -0.95 -26.54
N ASP A 38 5.53 -2.17 -26.12
CA ASP A 38 6.13 -2.76 -24.93
C ASP A 38 7.01 -3.97 -25.32
N CYS A 39 7.73 -4.55 -24.35
CA CYS A 39 8.68 -5.63 -24.63
C CYS A 39 8.01 -6.94 -25.13
N ALA A 40 6.88 -7.33 -24.54
CA ALA A 40 6.20 -8.58 -24.86
C ALA A 40 5.40 -8.43 -26.15
N GLU A 41 4.73 -7.29 -26.32
CA GLU A 41 3.99 -6.89 -27.51
C GLU A 41 4.89 -6.79 -28.73
N PHE A 42 6.04 -6.11 -28.61
CA PHE A 42 7.02 -6.03 -29.70
C PHE A 42 7.54 -7.42 -30.07
N ALA A 43 7.89 -8.25 -29.08
CA ALA A 43 8.39 -9.59 -29.34
C ALA A 43 7.34 -10.48 -30.05
N SER A 44 6.10 -10.44 -29.58
CA SER A 44 4.98 -11.22 -30.16
C SER A 44 4.57 -10.70 -31.53
N TRP A 45 4.62 -9.39 -31.75
CA TRP A 45 4.36 -8.79 -33.07
C TRP A 45 5.44 -9.22 -34.06
N CYS A 46 6.72 -9.15 -33.71
CA CYS A 46 7.80 -9.63 -34.57
C CYS A 46 7.65 -11.13 -34.90
N ALA A 47 7.34 -11.97 -33.90
CA ALA A 47 7.12 -13.41 -34.12
C ALA A 47 5.92 -13.69 -35.05
N TYR A 48 4.83 -12.93 -34.90
CA TYR A 48 3.65 -13.05 -35.76
C TYR A 48 3.93 -12.58 -37.18
N GLN A 49 4.59 -11.43 -37.35
CA GLN A 49 4.90 -10.89 -38.67
C GLN A 49 5.94 -11.72 -39.43
N ALA A 50 6.93 -12.28 -38.73
CA ALA A 50 7.95 -13.15 -39.35
C ALA A 50 7.40 -14.54 -39.69
N TYR A 51 6.59 -15.13 -38.81
CA TYR A 51 6.29 -16.57 -38.89
C TYR A 51 4.79 -16.92 -38.88
N GLY A 52 3.90 -15.95 -38.71
CA GLY A 52 2.47 -16.19 -38.43
C GLY A 52 2.22 -16.85 -37.08
N LEU A 53 3.20 -16.78 -36.17
CA LEU A 53 3.16 -17.46 -34.87
C LEU A 53 2.62 -16.50 -33.79
N ILE A 54 1.45 -16.81 -33.23
CA ILE A 54 1.00 -16.15 -32.00
C ILE A 54 1.73 -16.84 -30.84
N PHE A 55 2.74 -16.16 -30.30
CA PHE A 55 3.55 -16.66 -29.18
C PHE A 55 3.58 -15.65 -28.04
N GLY A 56 3.54 -16.14 -26.81
CA GLY A 56 3.60 -15.33 -25.60
C GLY A 56 2.30 -14.59 -25.27
N ALA A 57 1.15 -15.08 -25.74
CA ALA A 57 -0.16 -14.44 -25.60
C ALA A 57 -1.21 -15.34 -24.93
N GLY A 58 -0.79 -16.32 -24.12
CA GLY A 58 -1.68 -17.09 -23.25
C GLY A 58 -2.61 -18.04 -24.00
N GLY A 59 -2.22 -18.51 -25.19
CA GLY A 59 -3.05 -19.36 -26.05
C GLY A 59 -4.13 -18.63 -26.84
N ALA A 60 -4.02 -17.31 -27.03
CA ALA A 60 -4.90 -16.55 -27.90
C ALA A 60 -4.91 -17.11 -29.34
N THR A 61 -6.11 -17.21 -29.91
CA THR A 61 -6.30 -17.70 -31.29
C THR A 61 -6.54 -16.58 -32.31
N ARG A 62 -6.78 -15.35 -31.83
CA ARG A 62 -7.03 -14.17 -32.68
C ARG A 62 -5.91 -13.14 -32.50
N PRO A 63 -5.12 -12.85 -33.54
CA PRO A 63 -3.95 -11.96 -33.44
C PRO A 63 -4.31 -10.51 -33.11
N ALA A 64 -5.42 -9.97 -33.63
CA ALA A 64 -5.92 -8.63 -33.29
C ALA A 64 -6.29 -8.41 -31.81
N LYS A 65 -6.48 -9.48 -31.04
CA LYS A 65 -6.92 -9.44 -29.64
C LYS A 65 -5.98 -10.21 -28.70
N ALA A 66 -4.80 -10.56 -29.19
CA ALA A 66 -3.79 -11.16 -28.35
C ALA A 66 -3.33 -10.10 -27.34
N GLU A 67 -3.11 -10.51 -26.09
CA GLU A 67 -2.51 -9.68 -25.04
C GLU A 67 -1.19 -10.33 -24.60
N PRO A 68 -0.11 -10.11 -25.36
CA PRO A 68 1.22 -10.57 -25.01
C PRO A 68 1.65 -10.22 -23.58
N TYR A 69 2.28 -11.19 -22.92
CA TYR A 69 2.84 -10.99 -21.58
C TYR A 69 4.10 -11.83 -21.42
N SER A 70 5.14 -11.27 -20.82
CA SER A 70 6.40 -11.97 -20.56
C SER A 70 6.23 -13.27 -19.76
N GLY A 71 5.19 -13.35 -18.91
CA GLY A 71 4.86 -14.59 -18.20
C GLY A 71 4.30 -15.68 -19.11
N TYR A 72 3.50 -15.31 -20.11
CA TYR A 72 3.04 -16.24 -21.14
C TYR A 72 4.18 -16.66 -22.06
N TRP A 73 5.08 -15.75 -22.43
CA TRP A 73 6.33 -16.09 -23.13
C TRP A 73 7.11 -17.18 -22.39
N HIS A 74 7.32 -17.00 -21.08
CA HIS A 74 8.02 -18.00 -20.26
C HIS A 74 7.25 -19.33 -20.14
N ALA A 75 5.92 -19.30 -20.04
CA ALA A 75 5.10 -20.51 -19.96
C ALA A 75 5.06 -21.28 -21.30
N GLU A 76 4.88 -20.57 -22.42
CA GLU A 76 4.82 -21.14 -23.76
C GLU A 76 6.19 -21.63 -24.25
N ALA A 77 7.29 -20.96 -23.86
CA ALA A 77 8.64 -21.46 -24.08
C ALA A 77 8.82 -22.87 -23.53
N LYS A 78 8.28 -23.16 -22.33
CA LYS A 78 8.35 -24.48 -21.70
C LYS A 78 7.38 -25.50 -22.29
N LYS A 79 6.26 -25.03 -22.85
CA LYS A 79 5.17 -25.89 -23.35
C LYS A 79 5.38 -26.29 -24.81
N SER A 80 5.73 -25.33 -25.65
CA SER A 80 5.75 -25.46 -27.11
C SER A 80 7.02 -24.91 -27.75
N GLY A 81 7.83 -24.13 -27.04
CA GLY A 81 9.17 -23.76 -27.49
C GLY A 81 10.23 -24.82 -27.17
N HIS A 82 11.45 -24.58 -27.63
CA HIS A 82 12.62 -25.35 -27.20
C HIS A 82 13.46 -24.51 -26.24
N VAL A 83 13.44 -24.87 -24.95
CA VAL A 83 14.15 -24.14 -23.89
C VAL A 83 15.63 -24.48 -23.94
N VAL A 84 16.46 -23.43 -24.01
CA VAL A 84 17.92 -23.49 -23.90
C VAL A 84 18.38 -22.56 -22.77
N SER A 85 19.66 -22.59 -22.39
CA SER A 85 20.18 -21.56 -21.49
C SER A 85 20.12 -20.18 -22.18
N TRP A 86 19.97 -19.12 -21.40
CA TRP A 86 19.96 -17.78 -21.99
C TRP A 86 21.32 -17.42 -22.61
N GLN A 87 22.42 -17.99 -22.08
CA GLN A 87 23.77 -17.84 -22.62
C GLN A 87 23.88 -18.43 -24.02
N GLU A 88 23.35 -19.63 -24.23
CA GLU A 88 23.32 -20.27 -25.56
C GLU A 88 22.41 -19.48 -26.50
N ALA A 89 21.21 -19.11 -26.05
CA ALA A 89 20.30 -18.29 -26.86
C ALA A 89 20.94 -16.98 -27.33
N LEU A 90 21.77 -16.34 -26.50
CA LEU A 90 22.43 -15.08 -26.86
C LEU A 90 23.39 -15.21 -28.07
N HIS A 91 23.85 -16.42 -28.38
CA HIS A 91 24.68 -16.74 -29.55
C HIS A 91 23.87 -17.24 -30.76
N ILE A 92 22.54 -17.30 -30.65
CA ILE A 92 21.66 -17.82 -31.71
C ILE A 92 20.78 -16.67 -32.23
N PRO A 93 20.97 -16.20 -33.48
CA PRO A 93 20.14 -15.14 -34.06
C PRO A 93 18.65 -15.48 -33.98
N GLY A 94 17.87 -14.57 -33.39
CA GLY A 94 16.42 -14.69 -33.26
C GLY A 94 15.94 -15.62 -32.15
N ALA A 95 16.85 -16.19 -31.35
CA ALA A 95 16.46 -16.85 -30.11
C ALA A 95 15.95 -15.81 -29.12
N ALA A 96 14.88 -16.14 -28.39
CA ALA A 96 14.33 -15.25 -27.38
C ALA A 96 15.06 -15.41 -26.05
N LEU A 97 15.48 -14.30 -25.44
CA LEU A 97 15.86 -14.24 -24.04
C LEU A 97 14.65 -13.80 -23.22
N ILE A 98 14.31 -14.58 -22.19
CA ILE A 98 13.10 -14.37 -21.41
C ILE A 98 13.47 -14.23 -19.93
N ARG A 99 13.12 -13.08 -19.36
CA ARG A 99 13.06 -12.87 -17.91
C ARG A 99 11.64 -13.16 -17.45
N ALA A 100 11.47 -14.20 -16.64
CA ALA A 100 10.20 -14.53 -16.06
C ALA A 100 9.76 -13.42 -15.07
N PRO A 101 8.50 -13.00 -15.10
CA PRO A 101 7.97 -12.11 -14.07
C PRO A 101 8.00 -12.82 -12.71
N ALA A 102 8.29 -12.06 -11.66
CA ALA A 102 8.22 -12.51 -10.27
C ALA A 102 7.44 -11.47 -9.45
N THR A 103 7.12 -11.77 -8.19
CA THR A 103 6.36 -10.87 -7.33
C THR A 103 7.01 -9.48 -7.25
N GLY A 104 6.29 -8.47 -7.74
CA GLY A 104 6.75 -7.08 -7.83
C GLY A 104 7.78 -6.81 -8.94
N ARG A 105 8.24 -7.82 -9.67
CA ARG A 105 9.30 -7.70 -10.67
C ARG A 105 8.74 -8.00 -12.06
N PRO A 106 8.61 -6.98 -12.93
CA PRO A 106 8.19 -7.18 -14.31
C PRO A 106 9.15 -8.13 -15.05
N GLY A 107 8.57 -9.01 -15.85
CA GLY A 107 9.33 -9.83 -16.79
C GLY A 107 9.82 -8.99 -17.98
N HIS A 108 10.57 -9.62 -18.87
CA HIS A 108 11.08 -8.96 -20.07
C HIS A 108 11.37 -9.98 -21.15
N VAL A 109 11.25 -9.57 -22.42
CA VAL A 109 11.51 -10.41 -23.58
C VAL A 109 12.35 -9.63 -24.59
N ALA A 110 13.36 -10.29 -25.14
CA ALA A 110 14.25 -9.73 -26.16
C ALA A 110 14.68 -10.81 -27.16
N PHE A 111 15.06 -10.43 -28.37
CA PHE A 111 15.66 -11.35 -29.33
C PHE A 111 17.18 -11.17 -29.37
N ALA A 112 17.92 -12.28 -29.31
CA ALA A 112 19.35 -12.29 -29.51
C ALA A 112 19.70 -11.88 -30.94
N VAL A 113 20.69 -11.01 -31.09
CA VAL A 113 21.32 -10.75 -32.40
C VAL A 113 22.16 -11.95 -32.84
N GLY A 114 22.66 -12.74 -31.88
CA GLY A 114 23.41 -13.98 -32.11
C GLY A 114 24.93 -13.84 -32.05
N ASP A 115 25.43 -12.75 -31.46
CA ASP A 115 26.85 -12.47 -31.28
C ASP A 115 27.34 -12.66 -29.84
N GLY A 116 26.48 -13.14 -28.94
CA GLY A 116 26.83 -13.33 -27.53
C GLY A 116 26.75 -12.05 -26.68
N GLU A 117 26.37 -10.90 -27.25
CA GLU A 117 26.39 -9.61 -26.53
C GLU A 117 25.09 -8.82 -26.65
N ARG A 118 24.51 -8.78 -27.85
CA ARG A 118 23.48 -7.81 -28.21
C ARG A 118 22.10 -8.42 -28.33
N THR A 119 21.09 -7.61 -27.98
CA THR A 119 19.68 -7.95 -28.13
C THR A 119 18.91 -6.86 -28.85
N LEU A 120 17.97 -7.27 -29.71
CA LEU A 120 16.93 -6.43 -30.28
C LEU A 120 15.69 -6.49 -29.39
N GLU A 121 15.25 -5.34 -28.89
CA GLU A 121 14.14 -5.26 -27.94
C GLU A 121 13.52 -3.86 -27.87
N ALA A 122 12.30 -3.80 -27.33
CA ALA A 122 11.68 -2.56 -26.88
C ALA A 122 12.04 -2.36 -25.39
N ARG A 123 12.72 -1.26 -25.06
CA ARG A 123 13.30 -1.05 -23.73
C ARG A 123 13.06 0.38 -23.22
N GLY A 124 12.07 0.59 -22.36
CA GLY A 124 11.90 1.85 -21.63
C GLY A 124 11.61 3.08 -22.51
N ALA A 125 10.86 4.05 -21.99
CA ALA A 125 10.44 5.21 -22.78
C ALA A 125 11.61 6.07 -23.30
N ALA A 126 12.75 6.07 -22.60
CA ALA A 126 13.94 6.81 -22.98
C ALA A 126 14.75 6.16 -24.11
N PHE A 127 14.57 4.86 -24.38
CA PHE A 127 15.36 4.15 -25.39
C PHE A 127 14.54 3.65 -26.58
N GLY A 128 13.24 3.37 -26.39
CA GLY A 128 12.39 2.88 -27.47
C GLY A 128 12.79 1.47 -27.92
N ILE A 129 12.59 1.17 -29.20
CA ILE A 129 13.10 -0.05 -29.84
C ILE A 129 14.52 0.20 -30.34
N ASN A 130 15.46 -0.65 -29.94
CA ASN A 130 16.84 -0.57 -30.42
C ASN A 130 17.57 -1.91 -30.29
N ILE A 131 18.80 -1.93 -30.79
CA ILE A 131 19.80 -2.93 -30.43
C ILE A 131 20.56 -2.43 -29.20
N PHE A 132 20.58 -3.26 -28.16
CA PHE A 132 21.26 -2.95 -26.91
C PHE A 132 22.42 -3.91 -26.68
N THR A 133 23.54 -3.39 -26.17
CA THR A 133 24.69 -4.16 -25.71
C THR A 133 24.54 -4.55 -24.24
N GLY A 134 25.39 -5.47 -23.78
CA GLY A 134 25.47 -5.87 -22.38
C GLY A 134 24.32 -6.78 -21.93
N ALA A 135 23.73 -7.57 -22.83
CA ALA A 135 22.66 -8.50 -22.48
C ALA A 135 23.08 -9.49 -21.38
N ALA A 136 24.35 -9.91 -21.34
CA ALA A 136 24.89 -10.79 -20.30
C ALA A 136 24.93 -10.18 -18.89
N SER A 137 24.88 -8.84 -18.77
CA SER A 137 24.77 -8.14 -17.48
C SER A 137 23.34 -8.07 -16.95
N ARG A 138 22.37 -8.62 -17.70
CA ARG A 138 20.95 -8.59 -17.36
C ARG A 138 20.46 -9.96 -16.84
N PRO A 139 19.47 -9.94 -15.94
CA PRO A 139 18.96 -11.14 -15.28
C PRO A 139 17.93 -11.87 -16.15
N TRP A 140 18.40 -12.78 -17.01
CA TRP A 140 17.54 -13.64 -17.82
C TRP A 140 17.21 -14.95 -17.09
N THR A 141 16.02 -15.49 -17.33
CA THR A 141 15.58 -16.75 -16.72
C THR A 141 15.87 -17.93 -17.63
N ILE A 142 15.53 -17.83 -18.91
CA ILE A 142 15.73 -18.88 -19.93
C ILE A 142 16.02 -18.27 -21.30
N GLY A 143 16.59 -19.07 -22.19
CA GLY A 143 16.53 -18.88 -23.64
C GLY A 143 15.42 -19.74 -24.25
N CYS A 144 14.88 -19.32 -25.40
CA CYS A 144 13.85 -20.07 -26.12
C CYS A 144 14.06 -19.99 -27.64
N LEU A 145 14.07 -21.14 -28.29
CA LEU A 145 13.93 -21.25 -29.74
C LEU A 145 12.44 -21.44 -30.07
N LEU A 146 11.91 -20.61 -30.97
CA LEU A 146 10.49 -20.60 -31.32
C LEU A 146 10.11 -21.85 -32.14
N PRO A 147 8.90 -22.41 -31.93
CA PRO A 147 8.45 -23.59 -32.65
C PRO A 147 8.34 -23.37 -34.16
N GLY A 148 8.86 -24.32 -34.94
CA GLY A 148 8.77 -24.29 -36.41
C GLY A 148 9.67 -23.24 -37.07
N VAL A 149 10.65 -22.70 -36.35
CA VAL A 149 11.69 -21.80 -36.86
C VAL A 149 13.02 -22.56 -36.96
N ASP A 150 13.72 -22.37 -38.07
CA ASP A 150 15.03 -22.94 -38.35
C ASP A 150 16.14 -21.99 -37.84
N TYR A 151 16.99 -22.53 -36.98
CA TYR A 151 18.13 -21.81 -36.37
C TYR A 151 19.49 -22.33 -36.88
N GLY A 152 19.51 -23.25 -37.85
CA GLY A 152 20.69 -23.88 -38.41
C GLY A 152 21.19 -25.09 -37.60
N THR A 153 21.30 -26.25 -38.25
CA THR A 153 21.63 -27.55 -37.63
C THR A 153 23.05 -27.65 -37.08
N GLU A 154 24.04 -26.99 -37.70
CA GLU A 154 25.43 -26.98 -37.22
C GLU A 154 25.61 -26.24 -35.89
N ARG A 155 24.78 -25.23 -35.61
CA ARG A 155 24.84 -24.44 -34.37
C ARG A 155 24.18 -25.14 -33.18
N LEU A 156 23.30 -26.10 -33.44
CA LEU A 156 22.61 -26.89 -32.41
C LEU A 156 23.38 -28.15 -32.01
N ALA A 157 24.32 -28.62 -32.85
CA ALA A 157 25.07 -29.87 -32.66
C ALA A 157 26.06 -29.86 -31.48
N GLY A 158 26.39 -28.68 -30.92
CA GLY A 158 27.23 -28.54 -29.72
C GLY A 158 26.47 -28.48 -28.40
N LEU A 159 25.14 -28.49 -28.42
CA LEU A 159 24.28 -28.34 -27.24
C LEU A 159 24.03 -29.70 -26.58
N THR A 160 24.96 -30.16 -25.75
CA THR A 160 24.77 -31.40 -24.96
C THR A 160 23.80 -31.18 -23.80
N SER A 161 23.12 -32.28 -23.47
CA SER A 161 21.95 -32.36 -22.61
C SER A 161 22.19 -32.02 -21.14
N GLY A 162 21.17 -31.41 -20.52
CA GLY A 162 20.74 -31.81 -19.17
C GLY A 162 21.03 -30.88 -18.01
N SER A 163 21.78 -29.77 -18.16
CA SER A 163 21.86 -28.79 -17.06
C SER A 163 20.62 -27.90 -17.08
N ARG A 164 19.69 -28.15 -16.15
CA ARG A 164 18.59 -27.22 -15.86
C ARG A 164 19.25 -25.87 -15.54
N PRO A 165 18.98 -24.77 -16.26
CA PRO A 165 19.64 -23.50 -15.99
C PRO A 165 19.37 -23.11 -14.53
N ARG A 166 20.43 -23.03 -13.73
CA ARG A 166 20.36 -22.50 -12.37
C ARG A 166 19.95 -21.04 -12.54
N ALA A 167 18.83 -20.63 -11.96
CA ALA A 167 18.42 -19.23 -11.94
C ALA A 167 19.62 -18.41 -11.44
N THR A 168 20.20 -17.58 -12.32
CA THR A 168 21.33 -16.75 -11.96
C THR A 168 20.82 -15.73 -10.96
N SER A 169 21.29 -15.82 -9.71
CA SER A 169 21.13 -14.74 -8.76
C SER A 169 21.88 -13.53 -9.31
N LEU A 170 21.22 -12.36 -9.34
CA LEU A 170 21.91 -11.10 -9.58
C LEU A 170 23.13 -10.99 -8.65
N PRO A 171 24.26 -10.46 -9.12
CA PRO A 171 25.41 -10.18 -8.25
C PRO A 171 24.97 -9.36 -7.03
N ASP A 172 25.57 -9.59 -5.87
CA ASP A 172 25.15 -8.97 -4.61
C ASP A 172 25.26 -7.43 -4.59
N ILE A 173 25.99 -6.86 -5.56
CA ILE A 173 26.09 -5.42 -5.80
C ILE A 173 24.80 -4.79 -6.35
N PHE A 174 23.83 -5.59 -6.81
CA PHE A 174 22.51 -5.12 -7.24
C PHE A 174 21.52 -5.17 -6.07
N LEU A 175 20.80 -4.07 -5.85
CA LEU A 175 19.72 -4.04 -4.87
C LEU A 175 18.37 -4.29 -5.55
N TRP A 176 17.56 -5.17 -4.97
CA TRP A 176 16.23 -5.53 -5.48
C TRP A 176 15.42 -6.20 -4.37
N PHE A 177 14.10 -6.28 -4.57
CA PHE A 177 13.19 -6.83 -3.59
C PHE A 177 13.37 -8.35 -3.40
N LYS A 178 13.60 -8.77 -2.14
CA LYS A 178 13.78 -10.16 -1.72
C LYS A 178 12.87 -10.45 -0.52
N THR A 179 12.45 -11.72 -0.35
CA THR A 179 11.64 -12.16 0.80
C THR A 179 12.29 -11.87 2.14
N SER A 180 13.62 -11.99 2.22
CA SER A 180 14.41 -11.39 3.28
C SER A 180 15.03 -10.11 2.70
N PRO A 181 14.58 -8.92 3.13
CA PRO A 181 15.05 -7.65 2.56
C PRO A 181 16.56 -7.52 2.65
N ILE A 182 17.17 -7.00 1.58
CA ILE A 182 18.58 -6.57 1.64
C ILE A 182 18.64 -5.41 2.63
N LYS A 183 19.55 -5.46 3.59
CA LYS A 183 19.73 -4.42 4.60
C LYS A 183 21.13 -3.84 4.54
N GLY A 184 21.27 -2.53 4.72
CA GLY A 184 22.56 -1.86 4.78
C GLY A 184 22.47 -0.35 4.60
N ALA A 185 23.58 0.34 4.87
CA ALA A 185 23.67 1.78 4.66
C ALA A 185 23.61 2.16 3.16
N ALA A 186 24.02 1.27 2.25
CA ALA A 186 23.76 1.46 0.82
C ALA A 186 22.25 1.58 0.48
N VAL A 187 21.39 0.91 1.24
CA VAL A 187 19.93 1.03 1.08
C VAL A 187 19.43 2.36 1.66
N VAL A 188 20.00 2.84 2.77
CA VAL A 188 19.72 4.18 3.30
C VAL A 188 20.04 5.26 2.26
N ALA A 189 21.19 5.16 1.61
CA ALA A 189 21.61 6.08 0.54
C ALA A 189 20.60 6.07 -0.62
N LEU A 190 20.16 4.88 -1.05
CA LEU A 190 19.12 4.72 -2.06
C LEU A 190 17.79 5.35 -1.62
N GLN A 191 17.30 5.06 -0.42
CA GLN A 191 16.04 5.59 0.09
C GLN A 191 16.08 7.12 0.15
N LYS A 192 17.16 7.72 0.65
CA LYS A 192 17.34 9.19 0.64
C LYS A 192 17.34 9.76 -0.77
N ALA A 193 18.02 9.12 -1.72
CA ALA A 193 18.03 9.56 -3.10
C ALA A 193 16.63 9.51 -3.72
N LEU A 194 15.87 8.43 -3.51
CA LEU A 194 14.49 8.30 -3.98
C LEU A 194 13.58 9.39 -3.37
N LEU A 195 13.69 9.63 -2.06
CA LEU A 195 12.96 10.69 -1.37
C LEU A 195 13.30 12.07 -1.96
N GLY A 196 14.57 12.33 -2.24
CA GLY A 196 15.03 13.55 -2.92
C GLY A 196 14.49 13.72 -4.35
N GLN A 197 14.01 12.64 -4.98
CA GLN A 197 13.29 12.67 -6.26
C GLN A 197 11.77 12.85 -6.09
N GLY A 198 11.29 13.07 -4.87
CA GLY A 198 9.86 13.18 -4.55
C GLY A 198 9.11 11.85 -4.55
N LEU A 199 9.84 10.73 -4.47
CA LEU A 199 9.27 9.38 -4.42
C LEU A 199 9.43 8.83 -3.01
N ASP A 200 8.33 8.48 -2.36
CA ASP A 200 8.33 7.95 -0.99
C ASP A 200 8.85 6.50 -0.96
N PRO A 201 10.07 6.23 -0.45
CA PRO A 201 10.62 4.89 -0.35
C PRO A 201 10.16 4.18 0.94
N GLY A 202 9.29 4.81 1.73
CA GLY A 202 9.01 4.43 3.11
C GLY A 202 10.06 5.00 4.06
N PRO A 203 10.19 4.42 5.26
CA PRO A 203 11.19 4.84 6.23
C PRO A 203 12.60 4.69 5.66
N ILE A 204 13.48 5.60 6.09
CA ILE A 204 14.92 5.48 5.82
C ILE A 204 15.54 4.50 6.83
N ASP A 205 15.09 3.24 6.77
CA ASP A 205 15.45 2.17 7.71
C ASP A 205 16.60 1.28 7.22
N GLY A 206 17.10 1.54 6.01
CA GLY A 206 18.13 0.75 5.38
C GLY A 206 17.68 -0.64 4.99
N ALA A 207 16.38 -0.91 4.88
CA ALA A 207 15.84 -2.17 4.39
C ALA A 207 15.21 -1.99 2.99
N PHE A 208 15.60 -2.85 2.05
CA PHE A 208 15.04 -2.83 0.69
C PHE A 208 13.69 -3.55 0.70
N GLY A 209 12.70 -2.88 1.29
CA GLY A 209 11.34 -3.37 1.44
C GLY A 209 10.43 -3.07 0.24
N PRO A 210 9.14 -3.43 0.34
CA PRO A 210 8.17 -3.20 -0.73
C PRO A 210 8.02 -1.73 -1.14
N MET A 211 8.09 -0.77 -0.20
CA MET A 211 8.03 0.67 -0.53
C MET A 211 9.29 1.14 -1.26
N THR A 212 10.48 0.79 -0.78
CA THR A 212 11.74 1.07 -1.49
C THR A 212 11.68 0.52 -2.92
N HIS A 213 11.16 -0.70 -3.09
CA HIS A 213 10.98 -1.31 -4.40
C HIS A 213 9.96 -0.59 -5.29
N ALA A 214 8.80 -0.21 -4.76
CA ALA A 214 7.79 0.55 -5.50
C ALA A 214 8.30 1.94 -5.90
N ALA A 215 9.07 2.60 -5.03
CA ALA A 215 9.74 3.86 -5.33
C ALA A 215 10.79 3.67 -6.44
N VAL A 216 11.56 2.58 -6.44
CA VAL A 216 12.49 2.24 -7.54
C VAL A 216 11.74 2.03 -8.86
N LEU A 217 10.65 1.27 -8.88
CA LEU A 217 9.83 1.07 -10.09
C LEU A 217 9.26 2.39 -10.61
N SER A 218 8.72 3.21 -9.72
CA SER A 218 8.17 4.53 -10.06
C SER A 218 9.25 5.47 -10.59
N PHE A 219 10.44 5.41 -9.99
CA PHE A 219 11.60 6.16 -10.46
C PHE A 219 12.03 5.72 -11.86
N GLN A 220 12.15 4.41 -12.08
CA GLN A 220 12.53 3.86 -13.38
C GLN A 220 11.54 4.28 -14.47
N LEU A 221 10.24 4.21 -14.17
CA LEU A 221 9.17 4.67 -15.06
C LEU A 221 9.28 6.18 -15.32
N MET A 222 9.44 7.00 -14.28
CA MET A 222 9.58 8.46 -14.38
C MET A 222 10.79 8.87 -15.22
N ARG A 223 11.90 8.14 -15.11
CA ARG A 223 13.13 8.40 -15.87
C ARG A 223 13.15 7.73 -17.24
N GLY A 224 12.11 6.98 -17.59
CA GLY A 224 12.00 6.27 -18.86
C GLY A 224 13.03 5.17 -19.06
N ILE A 225 13.68 4.70 -17.99
CA ILE A 225 14.65 3.60 -18.04
C ILE A 225 13.93 2.24 -17.92
N GLU A 226 14.69 1.14 -17.97
CA GLU A 226 14.11 -0.21 -17.83
C GLU A 226 13.40 -0.36 -16.47
N VAL A 227 12.10 -0.70 -16.50
CA VAL A 227 11.26 -0.85 -15.31
C VAL A 227 11.32 -2.30 -14.83
N ASP A 228 12.36 -2.62 -14.07
CA ASP A 228 12.63 -3.99 -13.60
C ASP A 228 12.69 -4.13 -12.07
N GLY A 229 12.57 -3.02 -11.33
CA GLY A 229 12.63 -3.00 -9.86
C GLY A 229 14.03 -3.25 -9.30
N VAL A 230 15.05 -3.23 -10.16
CA VAL A 230 16.45 -3.50 -9.80
C VAL A 230 17.26 -2.22 -9.85
N VAL A 231 17.99 -1.96 -8.78
CA VAL A 231 18.98 -0.88 -8.73
C VAL A 231 20.30 -1.38 -9.29
N GLY A 232 20.41 -1.30 -10.62
CA GLY A 232 21.65 -1.53 -11.38
C GLY A 232 22.35 -0.22 -11.78
N PRO A 233 23.39 -0.29 -12.63
CA PRO A 233 24.19 0.88 -13.03
C PRO A 233 23.36 2.02 -13.63
N ALA A 234 22.35 1.70 -14.45
CA ALA A 234 21.50 2.69 -15.08
C ALA A 234 20.61 3.42 -14.04
N THR A 235 20.01 2.67 -13.11
CA THR A 235 19.19 3.22 -12.03
C THR A 235 20.02 4.08 -11.08
N ALA A 236 21.19 3.59 -10.64
CA ALA A 236 22.09 4.32 -9.75
C ALA A 236 22.57 5.64 -10.39
N ARG A 237 23.05 5.59 -11.64
CA ARG A 237 23.47 6.80 -12.38
C ARG A 237 22.35 7.80 -12.53
N ALA A 238 21.13 7.36 -12.83
CA ALA A 238 19.97 8.24 -12.95
C ALA A 238 19.58 8.89 -11.60
N LEU A 239 19.85 8.22 -10.48
CA LEU A 239 19.69 8.76 -9.12
C LEU A 239 20.85 9.67 -8.67
N GLY A 240 21.91 9.81 -9.49
CA GLY A 240 23.12 10.53 -9.09
C GLY A 240 24.00 9.77 -8.10
N LEU A 241 23.85 8.44 -8.03
CA LEU A 241 24.61 7.56 -7.13
C LEU A 241 25.70 6.77 -7.91
N PRO A 242 26.83 6.43 -7.27
CA PRO A 242 27.80 5.52 -7.86
C PRO A 242 27.26 4.09 -7.96
N PHE A 243 27.86 3.26 -8.83
CA PHE A 243 27.57 1.83 -8.91
C PHE A 243 28.88 1.02 -8.84
N PRO A 244 29.02 0.05 -7.90
CA PRO A 244 28.10 -0.29 -6.81
C PRO A 244 27.78 0.90 -5.89
N LEU A 245 26.64 0.85 -5.22
CA LEU A 245 26.24 1.92 -4.30
C LEU A 245 27.28 2.07 -3.19
N ALA A 246 27.81 3.27 -3.04
CA ALA A 246 28.74 3.63 -1.98
C ALA A 246 27.97 4.21 -0.79
N GLU A 247 28.40 3.83 0.41
CA GLU A 247 27.78 4.27 1.66
C GLU A 247 28.45 5.55 2.14
N GLY A 248 27.67 6.60 2.41
CA GLY A 248 28.17 7.81 3.07
C GLY A 248 28.29 7.61 4.59
N VAL A 249 29.14 8.41 5.25
CA VAL A 249 29.30 8.40 6.72
C VAL A 249 27.95 8.61 7.42
N GLU A 250 27.11 9.51 6.90
CA GLU A 250 25.76 9.76 7.41
C GLU A 250 24.84 8.55 7.23
N ASP A 251 24.94 7.83 6.11
CA ASP A 251 24.09 6.67 5.83
C ASP A 251 24.43 5.51 6.77
N VAL A 252 25.73 5.32 7.07
CA VAL A 252 26.21 4.36 8.05
C VAL A 252 25.73 4.74 9.45
N ARG A 253 25.77 6.02 9.82
CA ARG A 253 25.25 6.47 11.13
C ARG A 253 23.76 6.16 11.28
N LEU A 254 22.95 6.56 10.30
CA LEU A 254 21.51 6.32 10.29
C LEU A 254 21.17 4.83 10.34
N PHE A 255 21.85 4.00 9.54
CA PHE A 255 21.63 2.56 9.56
C PHE A 255 21.96 1.95 10.94
N ASN A 256 23.06 2.37 11.55
CA ASN A 256 23.44 1.89 12.89
C ASN A 256 22.47 2.36 13.99
N GLU A 257 21.87 3.54 13.86
CA GLU A 257 20.82 4.01 14.76
C GLU A 257 19.55 3.14 14.65
N VAL A 258 19.16 2.76 13.44
CA VAL A 258 17.97 1.94 13.18
C VAL A 258 18.16 0.47 13.59
N VAL A 259 19.35 -0.09 13.35
CA VAL A 259 19.65 -1.52 13.61
C VAL A 259 20.01 -1.80 15.07
N LYS A 260 20.24 -0.76 15.89
CA LYS A 260 20.39 -0.93 17.33
C LYS A 260 19.16 -1.68 17.87
N PRO A 261 19.34 -2.87 18.49
CA PRO A 261 18.23 -3.56 19.11
C PRO A 261 17.66 -2.63 20.19
N LYS A 262 16.45 -2.11 19.97
CA LYS A 262 15.68 -1.50 21.05
C LYS A 262 15.37 -2.62 22.04
N GLY A 263 16.13 -2.65 23.13
CA GLY A 263 15.87 -3.55 24.25
C GLY A 263 14.47 -3.30 24.83
N PRO A 264 14.02 -4.12 25.81
CA PRO A 264 12.80 -3.81 26.54
C PRO A 264 12.96 -2.41 27.13
N CYS A 265 12.12 -1.48 26.72
CA CYS A 265 12.23 -0.08 27.15
C CYS A 265 11.28 0.14 28.33
N PRO A 266 11.76 0.14 29.59
CA PRO A 266 11.09 0.91 30.61
C PRO A 266 11.25 2.38 30.24
N LEU A 267 10.23 2.94 29.58
CA LEU A 267 10.19 4.37 29.31
C LEU A 267 9.82 5.08 30.61
N THR A 268 10.65 6.02 31.04
CA THR A 268 10.35 6.93 32.15
C THR A 268 10.14 8.33 31.58
N PHE A 269 9.04 8.96 31.98
CA PHE A 269 8.70 10.30 31.52
C PHE A 269 9.02 11.34 32.60
N PRO A 270 9.14 12.63 32.23
CA PRO A 270 9.29 13.69 33.22
C PRO A 270 8.21 13.59 34.31
N PRO A 271 8.51 14.02 35.55
CA PRO A 271 7.55 13.98 36.64
C PRO A 271 6.27 14.71 36.24
N SER A 272 5.14 14.08 36.56
CA SER A 272 3.83 14.64 36.25
C SER A 272 3.69 16.02 36.92
N PRO A 273 3.07 17.01 36.25
CA PRO A 273 2.69 18.23 36.91
C PRO A 273 1.84 17.96 38.15
N ASP A 274 2.03 18.77 39.20
CA ASP A 274 1.33 18.60 40.48
C ASP A 274 -0.20 18.45 40.28
N GLY A 275 -0.76 17.37 40.84
CA GLY A 275 -2.19 17.07 40.78
C GLY A 275 -2.70 16.49 39.45
N PHE A 276 -1.83 16.24 38.46
CA PHE A 276 -2.19 15.59 37.20
C PHE A 276 -1.71 14.13 37.18
N ASP A 277 -2.50 13.22 36.64
CA ASP A 277 -2.19 11.80 36.63
C ASP A 277 -1.63 11.35 35.26
N ALA A 278 -0.46 11.87 34.90
CA ALA A 278 0.21 11.60 33.62
C ALA A 278 0.70 10.15 33.50
N ILE A 279 1.09 9.75 32.29
CA ILE A 279 1.85 8.52 32.07
C ILE A 279 3.23 8.68 32.71
N ALA A 280 3.53 7.85 33.71
CA ALA A 280 4.80 7.84 34.43
C ALA A 280 5.80 6.86 33.82
N GLY A 281 5.31 5.75 33.25
CA GLY A 281 6.16 4.87 32.47
C GLY A 281 5.43 3.80 31.68
N ILE A 282 6.16 3.15 30.78
CA ILE A 282 5.65 2.05 29.94
C ILE A 282 6.61 0.87 30.06
N THR A 283 6.07 -0.33 30.21
CA THR A 283 6.84 -1.57 30.31
C THR A 283 6.39 -2.58 29.27
N GLN A 284 7.29 -3.49 28.91
CA GLN A 284 7.02 -4.57 27.95
C GLN A 284 7.15 -5.93 28.63
N SER A 285 6.18 -6.81 28.39
CA SER A 285 6.22 -8.22 28.76
C SER A 285 5.89 -9.07 27.54
N GLY A 286 6.89 -9.78 27.01
CA GLY A 286 6.77 -10.49 25.73
C GLY A 286 6.42 -9.52 24.60
N LYS A 287 5.27 -9.73 23.95
CA LYS A 287 4.77 -8.84 22.89
C LYS A 287 3.90 -7.69 23.42
N THR A 288 3.54 -7.68 24.69
CA THR A 288 2.53 -6.79 25.25
C THR A 288 3.16 -5.60 25.95
N PHE A 289 2.59 -4.42 25.76
CA PHE A 289 2.99 -3.18 26.42
C PHE A 289 1.93 -2.71 27.40
N SER A 290 2.37 -2.22 28.54
CA SER A 290 1.51 -1.69 29.60
C SER A 290 2.02 -0.33 30.07
N ALA A 291 1.11 0.62 30.26
CA ALA A 291 1.39 1.91 30.86
C ALA A 291 1.15 1.88 32.37
N THR A 292 1.92 2.70 33.09
CA THR A 292 1.72 3.04 34.50
C THR A 292 1.61 4.55 34.61
N THR A 293 0.60 5.05 35.33
CA THR A 293 0.38 6.47 35.57
C THR A 293 1.05 6.95 36.86
N ALA A 294 1.09 8.26 37.09
CA ALA A 294 1.67 8.87 38.28
C ALA A 294 0.94 8.46 39.58
N SER A 295 -0.36 8.17 39.52
CA SER A 295 -1.15 7.62 40.65
C SER A 295 -0.93 6.12 40.88
N GLY A 296 -0.18 5.45 39.99
CA GLY A 296 0.06 4.01 40.04
C GLY A 296 -0.96 3.17 39.29
N GLU A 297 -1.96 3.77 38.62
CA GLU A 297 -2.90 3.04 37.76
C GLU A 297 -2.15 2.38 36.59
N LYS A 298 -2.45 1.10 36.33
CA LYS A 298 -1.81 0.29 35.28
C LYS A 298 -2.83 -0.26 34.29
N PHE A 299 -2.53 -0.15 33.00
CA PHE A 299 -3.36 -0.67 31.92
C PHE A 299 -2.54 -1.14 30.73
N ILE A 300 -3.10 -2.07 29.95
CA ILE A 300 -2.49 -2.63 28.74
C ILE A 300 -2.78 -1.71 27.57
N ILE A 301 -1.74 -1.30 26.84
CA ILE A 301 -1.86 -0.48 25.62
C ILE A 301 -2.27 -1.38 24.46
N GLY A 302 -1.47 -2.43 24.23
CA GLY A 302 -1.62 -3.37 23.13
C GLY A 302 -0.46 -4.34 23.04
N SER A 303 -0.40 -5.13 21.98
CA SER A 303 0.67 -6.07 21.68
C SER A 303 1.22 -5.87 20.28
N ILE A 304 2.51 -6.16 20.07
CA ILE A 304 3.13 -6.16 18.74
C ILE A 304 2.41 -7.16 17.84
N THR A 305 1.97 -6.69 16.68
CA THR A 305 1.52 -7.52 15.57
C THR A 305 2.17 -7.08 14.27
N THR A 306 2.14 -7.96 13.27
CA THR A 306 2.48 -7.62 11.90
C THR A 306 1.26 -7.78 11.00
N TYR A 307 1.17 -6.95 9.98
CA TYR A 307 0.12 -6.99 8.98
C TYR A 307 0.72 -6.72 7.61
N THR A 308 0.09 -7.24 6.57
CA THR A 308 0.55 -7.02 5.20
C THR A 308 -0.65 -6.83 4.31
N ASP A 309 -0.75 -5.65 3.73
CA ASP A 309 -1.69 -5.30 2.67
C ASP A 309 -0.93 -4.97 1.38
N ASP A 310 -0.71 -3.68 1.08
CA ASP A 310 0.20 -3.22 0.03
C ASP A 310 1.64 -3.03 0.55
N MET A 311 1.85 -3.06 1.86
CA MET A 311 3.17 -3.10 2.48
C MET A 311 3.17 -3.96 3.76
N HIS A 312 4.33 -4.55 4.09
CA HIS A 312 4.57 -5.15 5.40
C HIS A 312 4.68 -4.09 6.49
N ARG A 313 3.86 -4.20 7.54
CA ARG A 313 3.79 -3.26 8.65
C ARG A 313 3.84 -3.97 10.00
N THR A 314 4.37 -3.30 11.01
CA THR A 314 4.40 -3.72 12.41
C THR A 314 3.83 -2.61 13.27
N GLY A 315 2.96 -2.93 14.21
CA GLY A 315 2.37 -1.95 15.13
C GLY A 315 1.66 -2.61 16.31
N LEU A 316 1.00 -1.80 17.13
CA LEU A 316 0.13 -2.19 18.23
C LEU A 316 -1.23 -2.73 17.73
N PHE A 317 -1.58 -3.89 18.25
CA PHE A 317 -2.89 -4.51 18.15
C PHE A 317 -3.39 -4.89 19.54
N GLN A 318 -4.68 -4.71 19.79
CA GLN A 318 -5.28 -5.16 21.03
C GLN A 318 -5.74 -6.62 20.91
N GLY A 319 -4.92 -7.56 21.38
CA GLY A 319 -5.32 -8.96 21.53
C GLY A 319 -6.28 -9.19 22.71
N ASN A 320 -6.64 -10.45 22.98
CA ASN A 320 -7.63 -10.83 23.99
C ASN A 320 -7.43 -10.16 25.38
N ALA A 321 -6.19 -10.11 25.87
CA ALA A 321 -5.88 -9.48 27.14
C ALA A 321 -6.11 -7.96 27.11
N ALA A 322 -5.61 -7.29 26.07
CA ALA A 322 -5.74 -5.84 25.90
C ALA A 322 -7.19 -5.41 25.67
N ILE A 323 -7.97 -6.16 24.89
CA ILE A 323 -9.40 -5.89 24.66
C ILE A 323 -10.21 -6.04 25.96
N LYS A 324 -9.91 -7.07 26.76
CA LYS A 324 -10.55 -7.23 28.07
C LYS A 324 -10.22 -6.08 28.99
N ASP A 325 -8.95 -5.66 28.98
CA ASP A 325 -8.47 -4.54 29.79
C ASP A 325 -9.09 -3.20 29.38
N SER A 326 -9.27 -2.98 28.07
CA SER A 326 -9.76 -1.71 27.52
C SER A 326 -11.20 -1.39 27.90
N LEU A 327 -11.98 -2.37 28.38
CA LEU A 327 -13.32 -2.15 28.94
C LEU A 327 -13.33 -1.15 30.11
N ARG A 328 -12.21 -0.98 30.83
CA ARG A 328 -12.08 0.02 31.91
C ARG A 328 -12.26 1.46 31.42
N PHE A 329 -11.96 1.72 30.14
CA PHE A 329 -12.15 3.04 29.53
C PHE A 329 -13.59 3.26 29.06
N GLY A 330 -14.45 2.24 29.18
CA GLY A 330 -15.85 2.29 28.86
C GLY A 330 -16.19 1.81 27.45
N VAL A 331 -17.47 1.52 27.27
CA VAL A 331 -18.09 1.10 26.02
C VAL A 331 -19.21 2.07 25.72
N TYR A 332 -19.30 2.52 24.48
CA TYR A 332 -20.40 3.37 24.03
C TYR A 332 -21.73 2.62 24.15
N ARG A 333 -22.72 3.31 24.71
CA ARG A 333 -24.13 2.87 24.75
C ARG A 333 -24.98 4.06 24.40
N GLY A 334 -25.90 3.91 23.44
CA GLY A 334 -26.68 5.05 22.94
C GLY A 334 -27.43 5.79 24.04
N ARG A 335 -27.99 5.04 25.00
CA ARG A 335 -28.72 5.57 26.15
C ARG A 335 -27.90 6.54 27.02
N ASP A 336 -26.58 6.38 27.07
CA ASP A 336 -25.69 7.18 27.92
C ASP A 336 -25.37 8.54 27.26
N PHE A 337 -25.73 8.74 25.99
CA PHE A 337 -25.41 9.93 25.18
C PHE A 337 -26.65 10.64 24.60
N VAL A 338 -27.86 10.26 25.03
CA VAL A 338 -29.12 10.86 24.54
C VAL A 338 -29.21 12.34 24.90
N SER A 339 -28.68 12.76 26.05
CA SER A 339 -28.67 14.18 26.45
C SER A 339 -27.92 15.06 25.45
N ASP A 340 -26.88 14.51 24.82
CA ASP A 340 -25.97 15.27 23.97
C ASP A 340 -26.39 15.20 22.50
N PHE A 341 -26.89 14.04 22.07
CA PHE A 341 -27.14 13.76 20.65
C PHE A 341 -28.58 13.35 20.33
N GLY A 342 -29.46 13.23 21.33
CA GLY A 342 -30.84 12.81 21.13
C GLY A 342 -30.94 11.41 20.50
N PRO A 343 -31.94 11.16 19.63
CA PRO A 343 -32.11 9.87 18.96
C PRO A 343 -30.92 9.42 18.11
N TRP A 344 -30.07 10.35 17.66
CA TRP A 344 -28.84 10.01 16.94
C TRP A 344 -27.91 9.12 17.76
N ALA A 345 -27.96 9.22 19.10
CA ALA A 345 -27.16 8.36 19.97
C ALA A 345 -27.53 6.87 19.80
N HIS A 346 -28.81 6.55 19.67
CA HIS A 346 -29.27 5.19 19.39
C HIS A 346 -29.05 4.79 17.93
N PHE A 347 -29.22 5.72 17.00
CA PHE A 347 -29.07 5.47 15.56
C PHE A 347 -27.69 4.93 15.17
N ILE A 348 -26.62 5.45 15.78
CA ILE A 348 -25.24 5.02 15.44
C ILE A 348 -24.78 3.76 16.15
N GLU A 349 -25.48 3.36 17.21
CA GLU A 349 -25.05 2.29 18.11
C GLU A 349 -24.83 0.94 17.38
N PRO A 350 -25.67 0.51 16.42
CA PRO A 350 -25.41 -0.71 15.65
C PRO A 350 -24.08 -0.70 14.89
N THR A 351 -23.72 0.44 14.30
CA THR A 351 -22.46 0.60 13.55
C THR A 351 -21.26 0.60 14.48
N LEU A 352 -21.34 1.27 15.63
CA LEU A 352 -20.27 1.25 16.64
C LEU A 352 -20.12 -0.12 17.29
N LEU A 353 -21.21 -0.88 17.52
CA LEU A 353 -21.13 -2.26 18.01
C LEU A 353 -20.41 -3.19 17.03
N ALA A 354 -20.53 -2.91 15.73
CA ALA A 354 -19.80 -3.63 14.70
C ALA A 354 -18.31 -3.21 14.65
N GLU A 355 -17.94 -2.12 15.31
CA GLU A 355 -16.61 -1.52 15.31
C GLU A 355 -15.94 -1.62 16.69
N GLY A 356 -15.05 -2.61 16.84
CA GLY A 356 -14.37 -2.84 18.12
C GLY A 356 -15.32 -3.07 19.31
N GLU A 357 -16.56 -3.50 19.05
CA GLU A 357 -17.67 -3.57 20.02
C GLU A 357 -17.87 -2.28 20.80
N ALA A 358 -17.73 -1.14 20.12
CA ALA A 358 -17.98 0.20 20.63
C ALA A 358 -17.09 0.63 21.83
N ARG A 359 -15.91 0.01 22.00
CA ARG A 359 -14.99 0.33 23.11
C ARG A 359 -14.23 1.63 22.83
N PHE A 360 -14.25 2.57 23.78
CA PHE A 360 -13.64 3.89 23.60
C PHE A 360 -12.11 3.88 23.46
N ALA A 361 -11.46 2.83 23.97
CA ALA A 361 -10.01 2.68 23.91
C ALA A 361 -9.56 1.64 22.87
N THR A 362 -10.38 1.39 21.84
CA THR A 362 -9.97 0.52 20.72
C THR A 362 -8.82 1.17 19.95
N LEU A 363 -7.72 0.43 19.76
CA LEU A 363 -6.49 0.91 19.13
C LEU A 363 -5.96 -0.08 18.10
N ASN A 364 -5.52 0.44 16.95
CA ASN A 364 -4.72 -0.28 15.95
C ASN A 364 -3.74 0.69 15.29
N THR A 365 -2.48 0.28 15.12
CA THR A 365 -1.45 1.08 14.47
C THR A 365 -0.65 0.30 13.41
N TYR A 366 -1.02 -0.94 13.14
CA TYR A 366 -0.27 -1.85 12.27
C TYR A 366 -0.71 -1.79 10.81
N ASP A 367 -1.78 -1.08 10.46
CA ASP A 367 -2.32 -1.06 9.11
C ASP A 367 -2.00 0.23 8.34
N ARG A 368 -2.62 0.38 7.17
CA ARG A 368 -2.46 1.55 6.28
C ARG A 368 -2.73 2.89 6.96
N ALA A 369 -3.66 2.94 7.91
CA ALA A 369 -3.98 4.19 8.60
C ALA A 369 -2.84 4.64 9.53
N ALA A 370 -1.88 3.76 9.82
CA ALA A 370 -0.77 3.90 10.79
C ALA A 370 -1.22 4.11 12.24
N PHE A 371 -2.41 4.67 12.45
CA PHE A 371 -3.03 4.89 13.74
C PHE A 371 -4.55 5.03 13.59
N THR A 372 -5.31 4.17 14.27
CA THR A 372 -6.76 4.26 14.46
C THR A 372 -7.08 4.20 15.94
N PHE A 373 -7.96 5.08 16.41
CA PHE A 373 -8.31 5.17 17.81
C PHE A 373 -9.79 5.44 18.04
N GLY A 374 -10.34 4.86 19.10
CA GLY A 374 -11.68 5.15 19.57
C GLY A 374 -12.73 4.12 19.18
N ALA A 375 -13.91 4.27 19.78
CA ALA A 375 -15.08 3.44 19.46
C ALA A 375 -15.43 3.45 17.96
N PRO A 376 -15.30 4.58 17.22
CA PRO A 376 -15.53 4.61 15.78
C PRO A 376 -14.30 4.27 14.92
N GLN A 377 -13.17 3.87 15.53
CA GLN A 377 -11.90 3.63 14.83
C GLN A 377 -11.47 4.80 13.94
N LEU A 378 -11.34 5.99 14.53
CA LEU A 378 -10.95 7.21 13.83
C LEU A 378 -9.51 7.10 13.32
N ALA A 379 -9.33 7.15 12.00
CA ALA A 379 -8.03 7.00 11.33
C ALA A 379 -7.24 8.30 11.18
N ALA A 380 -5.92 8.26 11.38
CA ALA A 380 -5.00 9.40 11.30
C ALA A 380 -4.70 9.88 9.88
N HIS A 381 -4.71 8.98 8.89
CA HIS A 381 -4.30 9.33 7.53
C HIS A 381 -5.27 10.27 6.77
N THR A 382 -6.51 10.46 7.22
CA THR A 382 -7.55 11.15 6.43
C THR A 382 -7.59 12.67 6.72
N PRO A 383 -7.29 13.55 5.74
CA PRO A 383 -7.31 14.99 5.96
C PRO A 383 -8.68 15.55 6.39
N GLY A 384 -8.67 16.42 7.39
CA GLY A 384 -9.83 17.22 7.82
C GLY A 384 -10.97 16.44 8.49
N ARG A 385 -10.85 15.13 8.68
CA ARG A 385 -11.90 14.27 9.27
C ARG A 385 -11.29 13.18 10.14
N ASN A 386 -12.10 12.31 10.74
CA ASN A 386 -11.63 11.21 11.59
C ASN A 386 -10.72 11.70 12.74
N PHE A 387 -9.53 11.11 12.89
CA PHE A 387 -8.68 11.29 14.05
C PHE A 387 -8.18 12.72 14.18
N VAL A 388 -7.80 13.38 13.07
CA VAL A 388 -7.33 14.78 13.14
C VAL A 388 -8.41 15.73 13.66
N ALA A 389 -9.67 15.51 13.27
CA ALA A 389 -10.79 16.32 13.74
C ALA A 389 -11.11 16.09 15.22
N TYR A 390 -10.94 14.85 15.70
CA TYR A 390 -11.04 14.51 17.11
C TYR A 390 -9.88 15.09 17.92
N PHE A 391 -8.65 14.93 17.43
CA PHE A 391 -7.47 15.36 18.16
C PHE A 391 -7.39 16.88 18.27
N ARG A 392 -7.82 17.62 17.24
CA ARG A 392 -7.97 19.08 17.31
C ARG A 392 -8.94 19.52 18.41
N GLN A 393 -10.06 18.81 18.56
CA GLN A 393 -11.04 19.11 19.61
C GLN A 393 -10.53 18.75 21.01
N LEU A 394 -9.79 17.65 21.15
CA LEU A 394 -9.10 17.33 22.40
C LEU A 394 -8.09 18.42 22.77
N LEU A 395 -7.28 18.88 21.81
CA LEU A 395 -6.29 19.94 22.05
C LEU A 395 -6.90 21.31 22.32
N ALA A 396 -8.21 21.48 22.09
CA ALA A 396 -8.97 22.66 22.48
C ALA A 396 -9.55 22.56 23.90
N LEU A 397 -9.50 21.39 24.55
CA LEU A 397 -9.95 21.23 25.93
C LEU A 397 -8.98 21.89 26.92
N PRO A 398 -9.48 22.32 28.10
CA PRO A 398 -8.61 22.70 29.21
C PRO A 398 -7.64 21.56 29.56
N LEU A 399 -6.41 21.93 29.96
CA LEU A 399 -5.34 20.98 30.33
C LEU A 399 -4.83 20.09 29.19
N ALA A 400 -5.17 20.38 27.93
CA ALA A 400 -4.62 19.65 26.78
C ALA A 400 -3.08 19.62 26.77
N ASP A 401 -2.45 20.72 27.20
CA ASP A 401 -1.01 20.87 27.38
C ASP A 401 -0.43 19.92 28.46
N ARG A 402 -1.24 19.48 29.42
CA ARG A 402 -0.82 18.45 30.40
C ARG A 402 -0.80 17.06 29.78
N HIS A 403 -1.66 16.79 28.79
CA HIS A 403 -1.68 15.53 28.07
C HIS A 403 -0.62 15.48 26.96
N PHE A 404 -0.49 16.56 26.19
CA PHE A 404 0.39 16.68 25.02
C PHE A 404 1.12 18.04 25.02
N PRO A 405 2.13 18.22 25.89
CA PRO A 405 2.83 19.51 26.05
C PRO A 405 3.56 19.96 24.79
N GLU A 406 3.93 19.03 23.92
CA GLU A 406 4.64 19.31 22.66
C GLU A 406 3.72 19.80 21.53
N LEU A 407 2.40 19.76 21.71
CA LEU A 407 1.43 20.13 20.68
C LEU A 407 0.74 21.46 21.01
N ALA A 408 0.41 22.23 19.97
CA ALA A 408 -0.39 23.44 20.10
C ALA A 408 -1.29 23.64 18.88
N LEU A 409 -2.45 24.26 19.10
CA LEU A 409 -3.31 24.74 18.02
C LEU A 409 -2.83 26.10 17.54
N ARG A 410 -2.57 26.25 16.24
CA ARG A 410 -2.08 27.49 15.61
C ARG A 410 -2.69 27.69 14.23
N PRO A 411 -2.81 28.94 13.73
CA PRO A 411 -3.16 29.16 12.34
C PRO A 411 -2.02 28.69 11.42
N ASN A 412 -2.38 27.95 10.38
CA ASN A 412 -1.47 27.61 9.28
C ASN A 412 -1.32 28.79 8.30
N SER A 413 -0.62 28.58 7.18
CA SER A 413 -0.41 29.60 6.14
C SER A 413 -1.71 30.16 5.54
N ASP A 414 -2.80 29.39 5.59
CA ASP A 414 -4.12 29.78 5.07
C ASP A 414 -5.03 30.38 6.17
N GLY A 415 -4.49 30.60 7.38
CA GLY A 415 -5.23 31.11 8.54
C GLY A 415 -6.14 30.08 9.21
N LYS A 416 -6.12 28.81 8.78
CA LYS A 416 -6.90 27.73 9.39
C LYS A 416 -6.20 27.23 10.66
N ILE A 417 -6.95 27.06 11.74
CA ILE A 417 -6.41 26.47 12.98
C ILE A 417 -6.12 24.97 12.75
N THR A 418 -4.85 24.60 12.85
CA THR A 418 -4.33 23.23 12.71
C THR A 418 -3.47 22.83 13.92
N ILE A 419 -3.11 21.54 13.99
CA ILE A 419 -2.25 20.98 15.03
C ILE A 419 -0.77 21.17 14.64
N HIS A 420 -0.01 21.85 15.49
CA HIS A 420 1.43 22.04 15.31
C HIS A 420 2.23 21.33 16.40
N LEU A 421 3.29 20.64 15.97
CA LEU A 421 4.34 20.10 16.85
C LEU A 421 5.40 21.16 17.11
N GLN A 422 5.75 21.37 18.38
CA GLN A 422 6.88 22.22 18.74
C GLN A 422 8.20 21.50 18.45
N SER A 423 9.10 22.17 17.74
CA SER A 423 10.46 21.68 17.46
C SER A 423 11.49 22.79 17.61
N ASP A 424 12.76 22.43 17.72
CA ASP A 424 13.88 23.36 17.88
C ASP A 424 14.00 24.37 16.72
N THR A 425 13.53 23.99 15.53
CA THR A 425 13.58 24.83 14.31
C THR A 425 12.29 25.62 14.09
N GLY A 426 11.31 25.51 14.98
CA GLY A 426 10.01 26.17 14.91
C GLY A 426 8.83 25.19 14.88
N PRO A 427 7.59 25.70 14.87
CA PRO A 427 6.39 24.88 14.87
C PRO A 427 6.19 24.18 13.51
N VAL A 428 5.96 22.86 13.53
CA VAL A 428 5.68 22.05 12.35
C VAL A 428 4.19 21.77 12.25
N ASP A 429 3.53 22.20 11.17
CA ASP A 429 2.12 21.85 10.90
C ASP A 429 1.98 20.35 10.61
N LEU A 430 1.24 19.64 11.43
CA LEU A 430 1.00 18.19 11.28
C LEU A 430 -0.16 17.90 10.31
N GLU A 431 -0.98 18.90 9.98
CA GLU A 431 -2.14 18.74 9.12
C GLU A 431 -1.86 19.06 7.63
N GLU A 432 -0.59 19.24 7.26
CA GLU A 432 -0.20 19.44 5.87
C GLU A 432 -0.63 18.23 5.02
N VAL A 433 -1.41 18.51 3.98
CA VAL A 433 -1.91 17.49 3.06
C VAL A 433 -0.88 17.21 1.99
N VAL A 434 -0.44 15.95 1.92
CA VAL A 434 0.49 15.48 0.90
C VAL A 434 -0.17 14.41 0.03
N MET A 435 0.10 14.42 -1.27
CA MET A 435 -0.34 13.38 -2.20
C MET A 435 0.66 12.23 -2.18
N VAL A 436 0.23 11.06 -1.68
CA VAL A 436 1.04 9.85 -1.60
C VAL A 436 0.67 8.91 -2.74
N THR A 437 1.67 8.30 -3.38
CA THR A 437 1.45 7.24 -4.37
C THR A 437 1.69 5.89 -3.69
N ARG A 438 0.65 5.06 -3.65
CA ARG A 438 0.70 3.74 -3.04
C ARG A 438 1.52 2.76 -3.87
N PRO A 439 1.99 1.63 -3.28
CA PRO A 439 2.69 0.57 -4.02
C PRO A 439 1.89 -0.01 -5.20
N ASN A 440 0.56 0.08 -5.15
CA ASN A 440 -0.33 -0.34 -6.24
C ASN A 440 -0.61 0.78 -7.28
N GLY A 441 0.08 1.92 -7.19
CA GLY A 441 -0.06 3.07 -8.10
C GLY A 441 -1.20 4.04 -7.76
N VAL A 442 -2.06 3.74 -6.78
CA VAL A 442 -3.16 4.62 -6.39
C VAL A 442 -2.62 5.87 -5.68
N LYS A 443 -3.03 7.04 -6.14
CA LYS A 443 -2.70 8.32 -5.49
C LYS A 443 -3.79 8.72 -4.51
N GLU A 444 -3.40 9.20 -3.34
CA GLU A 444 -4.35 9.68 -2.34
C GLU A 444 -3.77 10.77 -1.43
N PRO A 445 -4.60 11.72 -0.97
CA PRO A 445 -4.18 12.72 -0.01
C PRO A 445 -4.07 12.09 1.40
N GLN A 446 -2.97 12.36 2.09
CA GLN A 446 -2.72 11.90 3.45
C GLN A 446 -2.14 13.01 4.35
N LEU A 447 -2.21 12.80 5.66
CA LEU A 447 -1.55 13.62 6.68
C LEU A 447 -0.25 12.96 7.14
N ALA A 448 0.76 12.88 6.27
CA ALA A 448 1.98 12.11 6.53
C ALA A 448 2.72 12.54 7.81
N LYS A 449 2.74 13.84 8.12
CA LYS A 449 3.38 14.36 9.34
C LYS A 449 2.63 13.94 10.61
N LEU A 450 1.29 14.03 10.63
CA LEU A 450 0.48 13.52 11.73
C LEU A 450 0.64 12.01 11.91
N MET A 451 0.63 11.25 10.80
CA MET A 451 0.85 9.81 10.83
C MET A 451 2.21 9.48 11.45
N ALA A 452 3.27 10.16 11.02
CA ALA A 452 4.62 9.99 11.57
C ALA A 452 4.70 10.38 13.06
N TYR A 453 3.97 11.42 13.49
CA TYR A 453 3.88 11.77 14.90
C TYR A 453 3.18 10.68 15.73
N CYS A 454 2.12 10.05 15.21
CA CYS A 454 1.41 9.00 15.93
C CYS A 454 2.09 7.63 15.86
N ASN A 455 2.86 7.38 14.80
CA ASN A 455 3.54 6.13 14.51
C ASN A 455 4.76 6.44 13.62
N THR A 456 5.95 6.54 14.22
CA THR A 456 7.15 6.99 13.50
C THR A 456 7.73 5.90 12.62
N SER A 457 7.45 4.63 12.94
CA SER A 457 7.99 3.48 12.23
C SER A 457 6.90 2.51 11.80
N PRO A 458 6.66 2.33 10.49
CA PRO A 458 5.74 1.31 10.02
C PRO A 458 6.28 -0.11 10.20
N THR A 459 7.53 -0.31 10.65
CA THR A 459 8.16 -1.64 10.76
C THR A 459 8.49 -2.06 12.19
N ALA A 460 8.30 -1.19 13.18
CA ALA A 460 8.53 -1.51 14.58
C ALA A 460 7.62 -0.68 15.50
N VAL A 461 7.24 -1.28 16.65
CA VAL A 461 6.57 -0.49 17.70
C VAL A 461 7.59 0.39 18.38
N ASP A 462 7.38 1.71 18.33
CA ASP A 462 8.31 2.71 18.86
C ASP A 462 7.79 3.44 20.10
N GLU A 463 8.65 4.25 20.71
CA GLU A 463 8.39 4.94 21.98
C GLU A 463 7.32 6.03 21.85
N VAL A 464 7.30 6.72 20.71
CA VAL A 464 6.35 7.80 20.42
C VAL A 464 4.97 7.19 20.20
N GLU A 465 4.88 6.11 19.42
CA GLU A 465 3.64 5.35 19.21
C GLU A 465 3.03 4.89 20.54
N LEU A 466 3.85 4.29 21.40
CA LEU A 466 3.45 3.83 22.73
C LEU A 466 2.96 4.99 23.62
N LEU A 467 3.66 6.12 23.60
CA LEU A 467 3.34 7.29 24.41
C LEU A 467 2.05 7.97 23.95
N VAL A 468 1.86 8.17 22.65
CA VAL A 468 0.63 8.74 22.08
C VAL A 468 -0.57 7.86 22.42
N ALA A 469 -0.45 6.54 22.22
CA ALA A 469 -1.49 5.58 22.58
C ALA A 469 -1.83 5.63 24.08
N ALA A 470 -0.82 5.56 24.95
CA ALA A 470 -1.03 5.59 26.40
C ALA A 470 -1.68 6.91 26.87
N ARG A 471 -1.23 8.06 26.36
CA ARG A 471 -1.79 9.37 26.68
C ARG A 471 -3.25 9.51 26.28
N LEU A 472 -3.61 9.05 25.07
CA LEU A 472 -5.00 9.07 24.59
C LEU A 472 -5.89 8.16 25.43
N MET A 473 -5.45 6.94 25.74
CA MET A 473 -6.21 6.02 26.61
C MET A 473 -6.40 6.62 28.01
N ASN A 474 -5.35 7.22 28.57
CA ASN A 474 -5.44 7.87 29.87
C ASN A 474 -6.36 9.11 29.86
N TRP A 475 -6.41 9.86 28.75
CA TRP A 475 -7.33 11.00 28.61
C TRP A 475 -8.79 10.57 28.72
N LEU A 476 -9.16 9.38 28.22
CA LEU A 476 -10.52 8.84 28.38
C LEU A 476 -10.93 8.61 29.84
N ARG A 477 -9.96 8.42 30.73
CA ARG A 477 -10.21 8.27 32.17
C ARG A 477 -10.28 9.64 32.86
N LEU A 478 -9.44 10.58 32.44
CA LEU A 478 -9.28 11.88 33.10
C LEU A 478 -10.34 12.91 32.72
N ASP A 479 -10.88 12.83 31.49
CA ASP A 479 -11.90 13.78 31.04
C ASP A 479 -13.03 13.05 30.28
N PRO A 480 -14.29 13.05 30.79
CA PRO A 480 -15.41 12.42 30.11
C PRO A 480 -15.69 13.05 28.73
N ARG A 481 -15.31 14.31 28.50
CA ARG A 481 -15.46 14.97 27.18
C ARG A 481 -14.66 14.27 26.10
N ALA A 482 -13.55 13.59 26.44
CA ALA A 482 -12.80 12.83 25.45
C ALA A 482 -13.66 11.74 24.77
N LYS A 483 -14.55 11.07 25.52
CA LYS A 483 -15.50 10.10 24.97
C LYS A 483 -16.59 10.78 24.14
N GLN A 484 -17.14 11.87 24.66
CA GLN A 484 -18.17 12.67 23.98
C GLN A 484 -17.68 13.19 22.61
N LEU A 485 -16.44 13.69 22.55
CA LEU A 485 -15.84 14.23 21.33
C LEU A 485 -15.60 13.16 20.26
N GLN A 486 -15.25 11.92 20.64
CA GLN A 486 -15.18 10.82 19.66
C GLN A 486 -16.52 10.63 18.95
N ILE A 487 -17.61 10.63 19.74
CA ILE A 487 -18.96 10.44 19.22
C ILE A 487 -19.44 11.65 18.41
N ALA A 488 -19.14 12.87 18.86
CA ALA A 488 -19.46 14.09 18.14
C ALA A 488 -18.81 14.13 16.75
N VAL A 489 -17.52 13.78 16.65
CA VAL A 489 -16.80 13.70 15.36
C VAL A 489 -17.42 12.64 14.45
N PHE A 490 -17.71 11.45 14.99
CA PHE A 490 -18.33 10.38 14.22
C PHE A 490 -19.71 10.78 13.68
N LEU A 491 -20.55 11.39 14.53
CA LEU A 491 -21.88 11.86 14.14
C LEU A 491 -21.84 12.97 13.10
N ALA A 492 -20.93 13.93 13.23
CA ALA A 492 -20.75 14.98 12.22
C ALA A 492 -20.43 14.37 10.85
N GLN A 493 -19.51 13.40 10.81
CA GLN A 493 -19.15 12.72 9.57
C GLN A 493 -20.30 11.83 9.02
N ALA A 494 -21.03 11.13 9.90
CA ALA A 494 -22.16 10.30 9.52
C ALA A 494 -23.28 11.14 8.88
N LYS A 495 -23.61 12.29 9.48
CA LYS A 495 -24.59 13.25 8.94
C LYS A 495 -24.15 13.78 7.58
N GLU A 496 -22.91 14.21 7.44
CA GLU A 496 -22.37 14.68 6.14
C GLU A 496 -22.48 13.60 5.06
N ASN A 497 -22.11 12.35 5.39
CA ASN A 497 -22.20 11.23 4.45
C ASN A 497 -23.65 10.92 4.05
N LEU A 498 -24.59 11.00 4.99
CA LEU A 498 -26.01 10.77 4.73
C LEU A 498 -26.63 11.88 3.87
N GLU A 499 -26.25 13.14 4.09
CA GLU A 499 -26.65 14.25 3.22
C GLU A 499 -26.13 14.06 1.80
N GLN A 500 -24.86 13.66 1.64
CA GLN A 500 -24.33 13.30 0.32
C GLN A 500 -25.08 12.09 -0.28
N ALA A 501 -25.43 11.10 0.52
CA ALA A 501 -26.16 9.92 0.06
C ALA A 501 -27.57 10.27 -0.43
N LYS A 502 -28.29 11.19 0.24
CA LYS A 502 -29.61 11.68 -0.21
C LYS A 502 -29.56 12.21 -1.64
N THR A 503 -28.47 12.90 -2.02
CA THR A 503 -28.29 13.41 -3.38
C THR A 503 -27.91 12.33 -4.41
N LYS A 504 -27.21 11.26 -3.97
CA LYS A 504 -26.61 10.25 -4.86
C LYS A 504 -27.41 8.96 -4.98
N VAL A 505 -28.37 8.75 -4.09
CA VAL A 505 -29.18 7.53 -3.99
C VAL A 505 -30.67 7.90 -4.00
N PRO A 506 -31.29 7.99 -5.19
CA PRO A 506 -32.73 8.22 -5.31
C PRO A 506 -33.52 7.17 -4.50
N GLY A 507 -34.47 7.65 -3.70
CA GLY A 507 -35.27 6.81 -2.78
C GLY A 507 -34.81 6.85 -1.32
N LEU A 508 -33.66 7.45 -1.00
CA LEU A 508 -33.29 7.76 0.38
C LEU A 508 -34.01 9.05 0.83
N VAL A 509 -35.18 8.89 1.48
CA VAL A 509 -36.01 10.03 1.95
C VAL A 509 -35.69 10.44 3.39
N GLY A 510 -35.06 9.55 4.19
CA GLY A 510 -34.65 9.81 5.58
C GLY A 510 -35.69 9.42 6.65
N SER A 511 -36.96 9.25 6.28
CA SER A 511 -38.04 8.83 7.20
C SER A 511 -37.99 7.36 7.60
N ASP A 512 -37.29 6.52 6.84
CA ASP A 512 -37.00 5.12 7.20
C ASP A 512 -35.59 5.03 7.77
N TRP A 513 -35.47 5.19 9.08
CA TRP A 513 -34.19 5.20 9.78
C TRP A 513 -33.39 3.92 9.55
N GLU A 514 -34.03 2.77 9.36
CA GLU A 514 -33.30 1.51 9.13
C GLU A 514 -32.57 1.52 7.79
N THR A 515 -33.23 2.01 6.74
CA THR A 515 -32.61 2.16 5.41
C THR A 515 -31.44 3.15 5.48
N ALA A 516 -31.64 4.28 6.17
CA ALA A 516 -30.58 5.25 6.39
C ALA A 516 -29.40 4.68 7.18
N LEU A 517 -29.66 3.88 8.22
CA LEU A 517 -28.63 3.22 9.03
C LEU A 517 -27.79 2.26 8.19
N TRP A 518 -28.43 1.44 7.35
CA TRP A 518 -27.70 0.53 6.46
C TRP A 518 -26.81 1.29 5.49
N ILE A 519 -27.29 2.39 4.91
CA ILE A 519 -26.50 3.24 4.01
C ILE A 519 -25.35 3.91 4.76
N MET A 520 -25.58 4.45 5.96
CA MET A 520 -24.54 5.03 6.81
C MET A 520 -23.44 4.01 7.09
N ASP A 521 -23.81 2.79 7.49
CA ASP A 521 -22.85 1.71 7.76
C ASP A 521 -22.05 1.32 6.50
N ILE A 522 -22.72 1.19 5.35
CA ILE A 522 -22.05 0.86 4.08
C ILE A 522 -20.96 1.89 3.77
N LEU A 523 -21.31 3.18 3.92
CA LEU A 523 -20.40 4.29 3.66
C LEU A 523 -19.26 4.35 4.68
N HIS A 524 -19.57 4.20 5.98
CA HIS A 524 -18.55 4.22 7.04
C HIS A 524 -17.54 3.08 6.88
N GLN A 525 -18.01 1.85 6.64
CA GLN A 525 -17.14 0.69 6.46
C GLN A 525 -16.44 0.68 5.08
N GLY A 526 -16.98 1.41 4.10
CA GLY A 526 -16.53 1.34 2.71
C GLY A 526 -16.84 0.01 2.03
N ARG A 527 -17.92 -0.67 2.43
CA ARG A 527 -18.27 -2.02 1.92
C ARG A 527 -19.10 -2.02 0.64
N GLY A 528 -19.41 -0.86 0.07
CA GLY A 528 -20.18 -0.73 -1.16
C GLY A 528 -20.21 0.67 -1.74
N THR A 529 -20.74 0.76 -2.96
CA THR A 529 -20.79 1.97 -3.78
C THR A 529 -22.18 2.58 -3.80
N TYR A 530 -22.27 3.87 -4.16
CA TYR A 530 -23.55 4.52 -4.39
C TYR A 530 -24.39 3.84 -5.48
N ALA A 531 -23.75 3.23 -6.48
CA ALA A 531 -24.43 2.49 -7.53
C ALA A 531 -25.13 1.22 -7.00
N GLU A 532 -24.45 0.46 -6.16
CA GLU A 532 -25.03 -0.71 -5.50
C GLU A 532 -26.17 -0.32 -4.55
N MET A 533 -26.03 0.78 -3.82
CA MET A 533 -27.08 1.30 -2.95
C MET A 533 -28.32 1.71 -3.74
N ARG A 534 -28.16 2.36 -4.91
CA ARG A 534 -29.28 2.67 -5.81
C ARG A 534 -29.98 1.41 -6.32
N ALA A 535 -29.21 0.43 -6.77
CA ALA A 535 -29.75 -0.84 -7.24
C ALA A 535 -30.51 -1.58 -6.11
N ALA A 536 -29.99 -1.52 -4.88
CA ALA A 536 -30.64 -2.08 -3.71
C ALA A 536 -31.99 -1.38 -3.43
N LEU A 537 -32.03 -0.04 -3.40
CA LEU A 537 -33.26 0.71 -3.16
C LEU A 537 -34.32 0.53 -4.26
N ALA A 538 -33.91 0.25 -5.48
CA ALA A 538 -34.82 -0.06 -6.59
C ALA A 538 -35.33 -1.52 -6.59
N SER A 539 -34.81 -2.38 -5.72
CA SER A 539 -35.18 -3.80 -5.69
C SER A 539 -36.52 -4.04 -4.97
N ALA A 540 -37.10 -5.23 -5.16
CA ALA A 540 -38.33 -5.63 -4.47
C ALA A 540 -38.19 -5.69 -2.93
N ASN A 541 -36.96 -5.89 -2.42
CA ASN A 541 -36.68 -5.96 -0.98
C ASN A 541 -35.47 -5.08 -0.62
N PRO A 542 -35.63 -3.74 -0.56
CA PRO A 542 -34.51 -2.81 -0.40
C PRO A 542 -33.58 -3.07 0.78
N LYS A 543 -34.15 -3.32 1.95
CA LYS A 543 -33.38 -3.54 3.19
C LYS A 543 -32.53 -4.79 3.12
N GLU A 544 -33.08 -5.89 2.58
CA GLU A 544 -32.31 -7.12 2.40
C GLU A 544 -31.24 -6.96 1.31
N ALA A 545 -31.53 -6.23 0.23
CA ALA A 545 -30.53 -5.93 -0.79
C ALA A 545 -29.36 -5.10 -0.23
N LEU A 546 -29.64 -4.08 0.60
CA LEU A 546 -28.60 -3.27 1.27
C LEU A 546 -27.72 -4.11 2.21
N ARG A 547 -28.31 -5.06 2.93
CA ARG A 547 -27.57 -5.99 3.80
C ARG A 547 -26.60 -6.87 3.03
N ARG A 548 -26.92 -7.21 1.77
CA ARG A 548 -26.09 -8.10 0.94
C ARG A 548 -24.87 -7.40 0.34
N ILE A 549 -24.84 -6.07 0.31
CA ILE A 549 -23.69 -5.30 -0.19
C ILE A 549 -22.45 -5.62 0.65
N GLY A 550 -21.39 -6.16 0.02
CA GLY A 550 -20.17 -6.57 0.70
C GLY A 550 -20.26 -7.84 1.58
N LEU A 551 -21.34 -8.62 1.48
CA LEU A 551 -21.61 -9.78 2.36
C LEU A 551 -20.47 -10.82 2.38
N SER A 552 -19.82 -11.08 1.25
CA SER A 552 -18.73 -12.05 1.15
C SER A 552 -17.55 -11.73 2.06
N ARG A 553 -17.30 -10.43 2.33
CA ARG A 553 -16.17 -9.95 3.13
C ARG A 553 -16.58 -9.52 4.54
N TYR A 554 -17.81 -9.03 4.73
CA TYR A 554 -18.25 -8.37 5.97
C TYR A 554 -19.40 -9.10 6.68
N ARG A 555 -19.51 -10.43 6.52
CA ARG A 555 -20.60 -11.25 7.09
C ARG A 555 -20.80 -11.02 8.60
N THR A 556 -19.74 -11.06 9.40
CA THR A 556 -19.83 -10.90 10.86
C THR A 556 -20.38 -9.52 11.23
N ARG A 557 -19.88 -8.47 10.58
CA ARG A 557 -20.34 -7.08 10.77
C ARG A 557 -21.85 -6.96 10.48
N ILE A 558 -22.28 -7.48 9.33
CA ILE A 558 -23.70 -7.43 8.90
C ILE A 558 -24.60 -8.16 9.89
N VAL A 559 -24.17 -9.30 10.43
CA VAL A 559 -24.92 -10.04 11.45
C VAL A 559 -25.03 -9.24 12.75
N THR A 560 -23.93 -8.64 13.21
CA THR A 560 -23.92 -7.78 14.41
C THR A 560 -24.89 -6.62 14.28
N ILE A 561 -24.84 -5.89 13.16
CA ILE A 561 -25.72 -4.74 12.90
C ILE A 561 -27.17 -5.20 12.81
N ALA A 562 -27.46 -6.26 12.08
CA ALA A 562 -28.83 -6.75 11.94
C ALA A 562 -29.45 -7.14 13.29
N LYS A 563 -28.67 -7.76 14.17
CA LYS A 563 -29.11 -8.07 15.54
C LYS A 563 -29.40 -6.80 16.34
N ALA A 564 -28.53 -5.80 16.26
CA ALA A 564 -28.72 -4.53 16.96
C ALA A 564 -29.93 -3.74 16.42
N VAL A 565 -30.13 -3.70 15.10
CA VAL A 565 -31.31 -3.10 14.44
C VAL A 565 -32.60 -3.76 14.89
N ALA A 566 -32.64 -5.10 15.01
CA ALA A 566 -33.80 -5.81 15.51
C ALA A 566 -34.13 -5.42 16.97
N GLY A 567 -33.11 -5.24 17.80
CA GLY A 567 -33.26 -4.73 19.17
C GLY A 567 -33.83 -3.31 19.21
N LEU A 568 -33.30 -2.40 18.38
CA LEU A 568 -33.81 -1.03 18.29
C LEU A 568 -35.28 -0.98 17.84
N LYS A 569 -35.67 -1.79 16.85
CA LYS A 569 -37.08 -1.91 16.43
C LYS A 569 -37.98 -2.40 17.55
N ALA A 570 -37.57 -3.45 18.25
CA ALA A 570 -38.36 -3.99 19.36
C ALA A 570 -38.53 -3.00 20.51
N SER A 571 -37.57 -2.07 20.68
CA SER A 571 -37.59 -1.08 21.75
C SER A 571 -38.42 0.18 21.47
N GLY A 572 -38.74 0.49 20.20
CA GLY A 572 -39.41 1.73 19.80
C GLY A 572 -38.57 3.01 19.99
N LEU A 573 -37.29 2.90 20.35
CA LEU A 573 -36.43 4.07 20.66
C LEU A 573 -36.20 5.02 19.48
N LEU A 574 -36.44 4.57 18.25
CA LEU A 574 -36.30 5.35 17.02
C LEU A 574 -37.66 5.56 16.31
N ASP A 575 -38.78 5.38 17.01
CA ASP A 575 -40.11 5.61 16.45
C ASP A 575 -40.29 7.10 16.11
N GLY A 576 -40.66 7.37 14.85
CA GLY A 576 -40.78 8.74 14.32
C GLY A 576 -39.46 9.46 14.06
N PHE A 577 -38.31 8.83 14.32
CA PHE A 577 -37.01 9.43 14.04
C PHE A 577 -36.77 9.54 12.52
N THR A 578 -36.39 10.74 12.07
CA THR A 578 -36.07 11.05 10.67
C THR A 578 -34.63 11.55 10.57
N VAL A 579 -33.90 10.99 9.60
CA VAL A 579 -32.48 11.23 9.33
C VAL A 579 -32.27 12.43 8.43
#